data_AF-A0A804KWR6-F1
#
_entry.id   AF-A0A804KWR6-F1
#
_cell.length_a   1.000
_cell.length_b   1.000
_cell.length_c   1.000
_cell.angle_alpha   90.00
_cell.angle_beta   90.00
_cell.angle_gamma   90.00
#
_symmetry.space_group_name_H-M   'P 1'
#
loop_
_entity.id
_entity.type
_entity.pdbx_description
1 polymer ?
#
loop_
_entity_poly.entity_id
_entity_poly.type
_entity_poly.pdbx_seq_one_letter_code
_entity_poly.pdbx_strand_id
1 'polypeptide(L)'
;MRGRSWLVNEGGGGTGKGGTSPIVGRVVHGAAAAALRWRVALLLVPLVYVALMLVLVGWWNLEAMPARVGVAILKRAPPPGSVYRSPQVFRKLWPFMQSDFNHSNALMMAWHQKTTQRWKPCLRKRLLRAELSPSNGFLIIEANGGLNQQRLSISDAVAVAGILNATLVIPIFHFNSVWRDSSQFKDIFDEEYFIETLKNHVRVVKELPLDILQRFDNNISNILNMRTKALSSKAYYLQKVLPKLLENGAVRIAPFSYRLAHSVPSSIQRLRCLTNYEALRFSPPIRTLAERMVDRMVKNSSSNGGKYISVHLRFEKDMVAFSCCTYDGGQQEKTEMDKARERGWRGKFNKPGRVISPEANRRNGKCPLTPLEVGMMIRGMGFGKTTTIYVASGKIYNAQKYMAPLRQLFPLLETKETLASADELAPFKGHSSRLAALDYTVCANSEVFVTTQGGNFPHFLMGHRRYFNGHSKTIKPDKRKLVLSFDNPNIRWDRFKHHMQEIFRHSDLKGVGLRKRDASLYSFPMPDCMCQQAEA
;
A
#
# COMPACT_ATOMS: atom_id res chain seq x y z
N MET A 1 -10.12 -34.32 34.80
CA MET A 1 -9.67 -35.35 35.75
C MET A 1 -9.98 -36.73 35.17
N ARG A 2 -9.12 -37.71 35.47
CA ARG A 2 -9.13 -39.15 35.10
C ARG A 2 -10.55 -39.76 35.25
N GLY A 3 -11.04 -40.76 34.52
CA GLY A 3 -10.43 -41.87 33.78
C GLY A 3 -10.95 -43.22 34.35
N ARG A 4 -11.14 -44.24 33.48
CA ARG A 4 -11.39 -45.70 33.75
C ARG A 4 -12.82 -46.07 34.19
N SER A 5 -13.38 -47.27 34.01
CA SER A 5 -13.11 -48.57 33.33
C SER A 5 -14.30 -49.50 33.71
N TRP A 6 -14.25 -50.77 33.30
CA TRP A 6 -14.99 -51.99 33.73
C TRP A 6 -16.04 -52.45 32.70
N LEU A 7 -15.75 -53.49 31.90
CA LEU A 7 -15.65 -54.96 32.15
C LEU A 7 -17.00 -55.67 32.00
N VAL A 8 -17.04 -56.76 31.22
CA VAL A 8 -17.52 -58.13 31.57
C VAL A 8 -17.24 -59.06 30.37
N ASN A 9 -17.17 -60.36 30.68
CA ASN A 9 -16.40 -61.46 30.13
C ASN A 9 -17.33 -62.62 29.69
N GLU A 10 -16.70 -63.77 29.36
CA GLU A 10 -17.24 -65.14 29.17
C GLU A 10 -17.75 -65.45 27.76
N GLY A 11 -17.44 -66.58 27.11
CA GLY A 11 -16.96 -67.92 27.48
C GLY A 11 -17.67 -68.86 26.48
N GLY A 12 -17.23 -70.03 26.00
CA GLY A 12 -16.15 -70.98 26.23
C GLY A 12 -16.53 -72.25 25.42
N GLY A 13 -15.65 -73.25 25.32
CA GLY A 13 -16.01 -74.63 24.95
C GLY A 13 -15.35 -75.19 23.69
N GLY A 14 -14.48 -76.19 23.87
CA GLY A 14 -13.75 -76.91 22.82
C GLY A 14 -14.13 -78.39 22.67
N THR A 15 -13.12 -79.20 22.32
CA THR A 15 -13.05 -80.68 22.10
C THR A 15 -13.30 -81.12 20.64
N GLY A 16 -12.61 -82.09 20.01
CA GLY A 16 -11.48 -83.00 20.32
C GLY A 16 -11.14 -83.80 19.01
N LYS A 17 -9.86 -83.95 18.63
CA LYS A 17 -8.97 -85.15 18.65
C LYS A 17 -9.17 -86.28 17.58
N GLY A 18 -8.03 -86.65 16.95
CA GLY A 18 -7.69 -87.96 16.32
C GLY A 18 -7.76 -87.97 14.78
N GLY A 19 -6.67 -88.03 13.98
CA GLY A 19 -5.70 -89.15 13.77
C GLY A 19 -6.29 -90.13 12.73
N THR A 20 -5.75 -90.47 11.55
CA THR A 20 -4.39 -90.72 11.04
C THR A 20 -4.39 -90.67 9.48
N SER A 21 -3.22 -90.47 8.85
CA SER A 21 -2.95 -90.56 7.38
C SER A 21 -2.41 -91.98 7.05
N PRO A 22 -2.13 -92.46 5.81
CA PRO A 22 -2.01 -91.75 4.52
C PRO A 22 -2.48 -92.54 3.27
N ILE A 23 -2.16 -92.02 2.07
CA ILE A 23 -2.16 -92.72 0.76
C ILE A 23 -3.49 -92.70 -0.04
N VAL A 24 -4.09 -91.51 -0.15
CA VAL A 24 -4.76 -91.06 -1.41
C VAL A 24 -4.24 -89.65 -1.75
N GLY A 25 -2.96 -89.43 -1.51
CA GLY A 25 -2.33 -88.10 -1.51
C GLY A 25 -1.47 -87.77 -2.73
N ARG A 26 -1.35 -88.66 -3.74
CA ARG A 26 -0.34 -88.50 -4.81
C ARG A 26 -0.84 -88.20 -6.22
N VAL A 27 -2.15 -88.17 -6.48
CA VAL A 27 -2.68 -87.76 -7.80
C VAL A 27 -3.35 -86.37 -7.75
N VAL A 28 -3.94 -86.00 -6.60
CA VAL A 28 -4.63 -84.71 -6.43
C VAL A 28 -3.66 -83.53 -6.19
N HIS A 29 -2.47 -83.78 -5.61
CA HIS A 29 -1.46 -82.74 -5.37
C HIS A 29 -0.64 -82.37 -6.63
N GLY A 30 -0.57 -83.24 -7.63
CA GLY A 30 0.11 -82.95 -8.91
C GLY A 30 -0.68 -81.99 -9.80
N ALA A 31 -2.00 -82.16 -9.88
CA ALA A 31 -2.87 -81.30 -10.66
C ALA A 31 -3.05 -79.90 -10.05
N ALA A 32 -3.12 -79.80 -8.71
CA ALA A 32 -3.18 -78.52 -8.01
C ALA A 32 -1.88 -77.71 -8.13
N ALA A 33 -0.70 -78.37 -8.09
CA ALA A 33 0.58 -77.71 -8.27
C ALA A 33 0.82 -77.23 -9.72
N ALA A 34 0.31 -77.96 -10.72
CA ALA A 34 0.36 -77.54 -12.13
C ALA A 34 -0.56 -76.34 -12.42
N ALA A 35 -1.76 -76.33 -11.85
CA ALA A 35 -2.71 -75.21 -11.97
C ALA A 35 -2.22 -73.92 -11.26
N LEU A 36 -1.53 -74.05 -10.13
CA LEU A 36 -0.93 -72.90 -9.44
C LEU A 36 0.28 -72.33 -10.21
N ARG A 37 1.10 -73.19 -10.83
CA ARG A 37 2.24 -72.77 -11.67
C ARG A 37 1.81 -72.03 -12.94
N TRP A 38 0.70 -72.43 -13.57
CA TRP A 38 0.13 -71.71 -14.72
C TRP A 38 -0.47 -70.34 -14.35
N ARG A 39 -1.12 -70.23 -13.17
CA ARG A 39 -1.65 -68.95 -12.68
C ARG A 39 -0.57 -67.95 -12.28
N VAL A 40 0.55 -68.41 -11.74
CA VAL A 40 1.72 -67.56 -11.43
C VAL A 40 2.45 -67.14 -12.72
N ALA A 41 2.56 -68.01 -13.72
CA ALA A 41 3.12 -67.65 -15.03
C ALA A 41 2.28 -66.58 -15.76
N LEU A 42 0.94 -66.68 -15.71
CA LEU A 42 0.03 -65.67 -16.28
C LEU A 42 0.08 -64.30 -15.60
N LEU A 43 0.51 -64.22 -14.33
CA LEU A 43 0.71 -62.96 -13.60
C LEU A 43 2.11 -62.37 -13.79
N LEU A 44 3.12 -63.21 -14.09
CA LEU A 44 4.49 -62.76 -14.32
C LEU A 44 4.73 -62.28 -15.77
N VAL A 45 4.03 -62.82 -16.76
CA VAL A 45 4.17 -62.40 -18.17
C VAL A 45 3.88 -60.91 -18.39
N PRO A 46 2.81 -60.30 -17.83
CA PRO A 46 2.57 -58.86 -17.94
C PRO A 46 3.63 -58.02 -17.21
N LEU A 47 4.13 -58.49 -16.07
CA LEU A 47 5.16 -57.79 -15.30
C LEU A 47 6.53 -57.81 -16.00
N VAL A 48 6.89 -58.94 -16.60
CA VAL A 48 8.09 -59.06 -17.43
C VAL A 48 7.92 -58.23 -18.71
N TYR A 49 6.74 -58.21 -19.33
CA TYR A 49 6.45 -57.35 -20.49
C TYR A 49 6.54 -55.86 -20.14
N VAL A 50 6.03 -55.42 -18.99
CA VAL A 50 6.14 -54.04 -18.52
C VAL A 50 7.58 -53.68 -18.16
N ALA A 51 8.33 -54.58 -17.52
CA ALA A 51 9.75 -54.37 -17.24
C ALA A 51 10.59 -54.31 -18.53
N LEU A 52 10.33 -55.19 -19.50
CA LEU A 52 10.98 -55.18 -20.81
C LEU A 52 10.61 -53.93 -21.60
N MET A 53 9.37 -53.46 -21.51
CA MET A 53 8.92 -52.20 -22.09
C MET A 53 9.56 -50.98 -21.41
N LEU A 54 9.74 -50.98 -20.10
CA LEU A 54 10.43 -49.90 -19.40
C LEU A 54 11.94 -49.90 -19.69
N VAL A 55 12.54 -51.06 -19.92
CA VAL A 55 13.94 -51.16 -20.38
C VAL A 55 14.06 -50.76 -21.84
N LEU A 56 13.14 -51.16 -22.74
CA LEU A 56 13.12 -50.74 -24.14
C LEU A 56 12.85 -49.22 -24.27
N VAL A 57 11.93 -48.67 -23.49
CA VAL A 57 11.62 -47.22 -23.45
C VAL A 57 12.71 -46.45 -22.71
N GLY A 58 13.39 -47.05 -21.73
CA GLY A 58 14.48 -46.45 -20.97
C GLY A 58 15.85 -46.50 -21.67
N TRP A 59 16.07 -47.46 -22.57
CA TRP A 59 17.27 -47.52 -23.42
C TRP A 59 17.18 -46.58 -24.62
N TRP A 60 15.96 -46.16 -24.99
CA TRP A 60 15.72 -45.09 -25.94
C TRP A 60 15.87 -43.74 -25.21
N ASN A 61 17.13 -43.43 -24.88
CA ASN A 61 17.58 -42.05 -24.72
C ASN A 61 17.11 -41.26 -25.95
N LEU A 62 16.08 -40.45 -25.77
CA LEU A 62 15.62 -39.50 -26.77
C LEU A 62 16.50 -38.23 -26.73
N GLU A 63 17.80 -38.41 -26.93
CA GLU A 63 18.63 -37.37 -27.55
C GLU A 63 18.54 -37.57 -29.07
N ALA A 64 17.96 -36.56 -29.74
CA ALA A 64 17.96 -36.32 -31.19
C ALA A 64 17.29 -37.39 -32.10
N MET A 65 16.05 -37.13 -32.54
CA MET A 65 15.65 -36.91 -33.95
C MET A 65 14.11 -36.73 -34.08
N PRO A 66 13.61 -35.99 -35.10
CA PRO A 66 12.31 -35.31 -35.03
C PRO A 66 11.16 -36.14 -35.63
N ALA A 67 10.39 -36.81 -34.77
CA ALA A 67 9.09 -37.36 -35.17
C ALA A 67 8.00 -36.29 -35.03
N ARG A 68 7.50 -35.82 -36.18
CA ARG A 68 6.36 -34.90 -36.32
C ARG A 68 5.07 -35.54 -35.83
N VAL A 69 4.83 -35.52 -34.52
CA VAL A 69 3.47 -35.47 -33.95
C VAL A 69 3.43 -34.22 -33.10
N GLY A 70 3.26 -33.09 -33.78
CA GLY A 70 3.02 -31.81 -33.12
C GLY A 70 1.66 -31.84 -32.45
N VAL A 71 1.59 -32.29 -31.21
CA VAL A 71 0.61 -31.72 -30.28
C VAL A 71 1.05 -30.27 -30.11
N ALA A 72 0.57 -29.41 -31.00
CA ALA A 72 0.63 -27.98 -30.79
C ALA A 72 -0.12 -27.75 -29.48
N ILE A 73 0.63 -27.62 -28.38
CA ILE A 73 0.14 -26.90 -27.22
C ILE A 73 -0.11 -25.50 -27.79
N LEU A 74 -1.33 -25.27 -28.26
CA LEU A 74 -1.87 -23.96 -28.57
C LEU A 74 -1.75 -23.19 -27.27
N LYS A 75 -0.60 -22.55 -27.06
CA LYS A 75 -0.40 -21.57 -26.01
C LYS A 75 -1.45 -20.51 -26.32
N ARG A 76 -2.60 -20.61 -25.64
CA ARG A 76 -3.67 -19.62 -25.73
C ARG A 76 -3.01 -18.27 -25.60
N ALA A 77 -3.30 -17.38 -26.54
CA ALA A 77 -2.78 -16.02 -26.48
C ALA A 77 -3.09 -15.46 -25.08
N PRO A 78 -2.11 -14.85 -24.41
CA PRO A 78 -2.31 -14.34 -23.07
C PRO A 78 -3.46 -13.31 -23.10
N PRO A 79 -4.37 -13.30 -22.11
CA PRO A 79 -5.54 -12.41 -22.16
C PRO A 79 -5.10 -10.93 -22.23
N PRO A 80 -5.85 -10.04 -22.91
CA PRO A 80 -5.48 -8.63 -23.02
C PRO A 80 -5.21 -7.96 -21.67
N GLY A 81 -4.17 -7.13 -21.61
CA GLY A 81 -3.71 -6.42 -20.41
C GLY A 81 -2.90 -7.28 -19.44
N SER A 82 -2.53 -8.50 -19.81
CA SER A 82 -1.80 -9.42 -18.92
C SER A 82 -0.29 -9.36 -19.08
N VAL A 83 0.21 -8.92 -20.23
CA VAL A 83 1.65 -8.87 -20.52
C VAL A 83 2.14 -7.42 -20.43
N TYR A 84 3.37 -7.25 -19.96
CA TYR A 84 4.05 -5.96 -19.99
C TYR A 84 4.68 -5.74 -21.37
N ARG A 85 3.92 -5.10 -22.27
CA ARG A 85 4.36 -4.74 -23.63
C ARG A 85 4.64 -3.26 -23.83
N SER A 86 4.63 -2.48 -22.75
CA SER A 86 4.75 -1.01 -22.77
C SER A 86 5.96 -0.50 -23.56
N PRO A 87 7.17 -1.12 -23.50
CA PRO A 87 8.30 -0.71 -24.35
C PRO A 87 8.05 -0.90 -25.86
N GLN A 88 7.30 -1.93 -26.27
CA GLN A 88 6.95 -2.14 -27.68
C GLN A 88 5.92 -1.12 -28.15
N VAL A 89 4.89 -0.87 -27.32
CA VAL A 89 3.90 0.18 -27.60
C VAL A 89 4.59 1.55 -27.69
N PHE A 90 5.50 1.86 -26.77
CA PHE A 90 6.25 3.11 -26.77
C PHE A 90 7.01 3.33 -28.08
N ARG A 91 7.81 2.34 -28.51
CA ARG A 91 8.56 2.44 -29.78
C ARG A 91 7.66 2.70 -30.98
N LYS A 92 6.48 2.09 -31.03
CA LYS A 92 5.50 2.28 -32.12
C LYS A 92 4.82 3.64 -32.08
N LEU A 93 4.52 4.15 -30.88
CA LEU A 93 3.84 5.44 -30.71
C LEU A 93 4.78 6.65 -30.70
N TRP A 94 6.07 6.45 -30.42
CA TRP A 94 7.02 7.54 -30.22
C TRP A 94 7.11 8.55 -31.38
N PRO A 95 7.19 8.13 -32.67
CA PRO A 95 7.22 9.10 -33.77
C PRO A 95 5.98 10.00 -33.80
N PHE A 96 4.79 9.44 -33.51
CA PHE A 96 3.54 10.18 -33.45
C PHE A 96 3.47 11.10 -32.23
N MET A 97 4.02 10.67 -31.09
CA MET A 97 4.15 11.54 -29.91
C MET A 97 5.07 12.73 -30.19
N GLN A 98 6.11 12.59 -31.01
CA GLN A 98 7.01 13.69 -31.35
C GLN A 98 6.38 14.69 -32.32
N SER A 99 5.57 14.22 -33.26
CA SER A 99 4.89 15.07 -34.26
C SER A 99 3.56 15.66 -33.79
N ASP A 100 3.01 15.22 -32.66
CA ASP A 100 1.78 15.79 -32.09
C ASP A 100 2.05 17.16 -31.46
N PHE A 101 1.97 18.22 -32.28
CA PHE A 101 1.99 19.62 -31.84
C PHE A 101 0.64 20.08 -31.29
N ASN A 102 -0.43 19.30 -31.52
CA ASN A 102 -1.78 19.56 -31.04
C ASN A 102 -1.92 19.10 -29.58
N HIS A 103 -1.07 19.68 -28.73
CA HIS A 103 -1.19 19.60 -27.30
C HIS A 103 -2.45 20.35 -26.92
N SER A 104 -3.53 19.61 -26.69
CA SER A 104 -4.64 20.12 -25.91
C SER A 104 -4.04 20.77 -24.66
N ASN A 105 -4.37 22.03 -24.35
CA ASN A 105 -3.89 22.74 -23.17
C ASN A 105 -4.40 22.06 -21.89
N ALA A 106 -3.97 20.81 -21.63
CA ALA A 106 -4.48 19.94 -20.58
C ALA A 106 -4.20 20.54 -19.21
N LEU A 107 -3.12 21.30 -19.09
CA LEU A 107 -2.81 22.09 -17.91
C LEU A 107 -3.80 23.26 -17.71
N MET A 108 -4.25 23.93 -18.79
CA MET A 108 -5.31 24.94 -18.70
C MET A 108 -6.71 24.32 -18.51
N MET A 109 -6.99 23.16 -19.10
CA MET A 109 -8.25 22.45 -18.89
C MET A 109 -8.35 21.88 -17.48
N ALA A 110 -7.23 21.40 -16.92
CA ALA A 110 -7.14 20.97 -15.52
C ALA A 110 -7.44 22.11 -14.53
N TRP A 111 -7.19 23.36 -14.94
CA TRP A 111 -7.48 24.56 -14.17
C TRP A 111 -8.97 24.93 -14.17
N HIS A 112 -9.74 24.53 -15.19
CA HIS A 112 -11.09 25.05 -15.43
C HIS A 112 -12.25 24.35 -14.69
N GLN A 113 -12.00 23.66 -13.57
CA GLN A 113 -13.09 23.17 -12.72
C GLN A 113 -13.42 24.16 -11.59
N LYS A 114 -14.23 25.18 -11.93
CA LYS A 114 -14.89 26.15 -11.01
C LYS A 114 -15.85 25.48 -9.99
N THR A 115 -15.78 24.17 -9.74
CA THR A 115 -16.80 23.41 -9.03
C THR A 115 -16.68 23.37 -7.51
N THR A 116 -15.74 24.09 -6.91
CA THR A 116 -15.49 24.06 -5.45
C THR A 116 -15.71 25.38 -4.72
N GLN A 117 -16.26 26.39 -5.39
CA GLN A 117 -16.69 27.60 -4.69
C GLN A 117 -17.72 27.32 -3.57
N ARG A 118 -18.38 26.14 -3.54
CA ARG A 118 -19.39 25.84 -2.52
C ARG A 118 -18.86 25.46 -1.14
N TRP A 119 -17.64 24.92 -0.98
CA TRP A 119 -17.15 24.43 0.32
C TRP A 119 -15.84 25.09 0.74
N LYS A 120 -15.75 25.51 2.01
CA LYS A 120 -14.54 26.14 2.58
C LYS A 120 -14.18 25.57 3.95
N PRO A 121 -12.89 25.60 4.34
CA PRO A 121 -12.47 25.40 5.72
C PRO A 121 -13.26 26.28 6.69
N CYS A 122 -13.83 25.68 7.74
CA CYS A 122 -14.64 26.40 8.74
C CYS A 122 -14.42 25.90 10.17
N LEU A 123 -13.38 25.08 10.41
CA LEU A 123 -13.15 24.44 11.70
C LEU A 123 -12.99 25.46 12.84
N ARG A 124 -12.30 26.57 12.60
CA ARG A 124 -12.05 27.63 13.59
C ARG A 124 -13.34 28.33 14.07
N LYS A 125 -14.37 28.40 13.24
CA LYS A 125 -15.65 29.05 13.58
C LYS A 125 -16.63 28.12 14.29
N ARG A 126 -16.58 26.80 14.01
CA ARG A 126 -17.51 25.80 14.58
C ARG A 126 -17.10 25.24 15.93
N LEU A 127 -15.84 25.37 16.31
CA LEU A 127 -15.36 24.92 17.60
C LEU A 127 -15.52 26.04 18.61
N LEU A 128 -16.59 25.97 19.40
CA LEU A 128 -16.80 26.89 20.52
C LEU A 128 -15.59 26.79 21.46
N ARG A 129 -15.02 27.94 21.80
CA ARG A 129 -14.01 28.05 22.86
C ARG A 129 -14.77 27.91 24.18
N ALA A 130 -14.59 26.77 24.84
CA ALA A 130 -15.04 26.57 26.20
C ALA A 130 -13.80 26.31 27.06
N GLU A 131 -13.85 26.74 28.31
CA GLU A 131 -12.84 26.33 29.28
C GLU A 131 -12.85 24.80 29.38
N LEU A 132 -11.67 24.20 29.26
CA LEU A 132 -11.53 22.77 29.40
C LEU A 132 -11.70 22.41 30.87
N SER A 133 -12.61 21.48 31.16
CA SER A 133 -12.76 20.91 32.50
C SER A 133 -11.45 20.27 32.98
N PRO A 134 -11.29 20.00 34.29
CA PRO A 134 -10.11 19.30 34.82
C PRO A 134 -9.83 17.99 34.08
N SER A 135 -8.55 17.66 33.93
CA SER A 135 -8.12 16.44 33.24
C SER A 135 -8.46 15.18 34.03
N ASN A 136 -8.89 14.12 33.32
CA ASN A 136 -9.00 12.79 33.91
C ASN A 136 -7.64 12.08 34.07
N GLY A 137 -6.55 12.65 33.54
CA GLY A 137 -5.19 12.11 33.63
C GLY A 137 -4.38 12.29 32.35
N PHE A 138 -3.31 11.52 32.19
CA PHE A 138 -2.37 11.60 31.06
C PHE A 138 -2.48 10.42 30.11
N LEU A 139 -2.67 10.70 28.83
CA LEU A 139 -2.68 9.72 27.75
C LEU A 139 -1.35 9.76 27.00
N ILE A 140 -0.63 8.63 27.00
CA ILE A 140 0.62 8.46 26.28
C ILE A 140 0.38 7.48 25.13
N ILE A 141 0.81 7.84 23.92
CA ILE A 141 0.65 6.97 22.75
C ILE A 141 1.95 6.85 21.97
N GLU A 142 2.11 5.70 21.33
CA GLU A 142 3.27 5.42 20.47
C GLU A 142 2.81 5.24 19.03
N ALA A 143 3.00 6.26 18.21
CA ALA A 143 2.65 6.23 16.80
C ALA A 143 3.68 5.41 16.01
N ASN A 144 3.20 4.60 15.07
CA ASN A 144 4.04 3.76 14.23
C ASN A 144 3.79 4.00 12.74
N GLY A 145 4.61 3.39 11.90
CA GLY A 145 4.54 3.54 10.45
C GLY A 145 5.33 4.75 9.94
N GLY A 146 5.10 5.11 8.68
CA GLY A 146 5.72 6.29 8.04
C GLY A 146 4.87 7.54 8.21
N LEU A 147 5.36 8.68 7.72
CA LEU A 147 4.74 10.01 7.87
C LEU A 147 3.20 10.03 7.91
N ASN A 148 2.54 9.53 6.86
CA ASN A 148 1.08 9.61 6.75
C ASN A 148 0.33 8.60 7.64
N GLN A 149 1.00 7.54 8.10
CA GLN A 149 0.45 6.66 9.16
C GLN A 149 0.54 7.35 10.51
N GLN A 150 1.67 8.03 10.79
CA GLN A 150 1.84 8.84 12.00
C GLN A 150 0.77 9.95 12.06
N ARG A 151 0.52 10.67 10.96
CA ARG A 151 -0.57 11.68 10.89
C ARG A 151 -1.93 11.13 11.29
N LEU A 152 -2.27 9.92 10.82
CA LEU A 152 -3.50 9.24 11.21
C LEU A 152 -3.51 8.93 12.70
N SER A 153 -2.44 8.32 13.21
CA SER A 153 -2.30 7.95 14.62
C SER A 153 -2.40 9.15 15.55
N ILE A 154 -1.76 10.27 15.20
CA ILE A 154 -1.81 11.51 16.00
C ILE A 154 -3.23 12.10 15.99
N SER A 155 -3.88 12.14 14.82
CA SER A 155 -5.26 12.62 14.70
C SER A 155 -6.25 11.78 15.52
N ASP A 156 -6.06 10.45 15.52
CA ASP A 156 -6.82 9.54 16.38
C ASP A 156 -6.48 9.73 17.86
N ALA A 157 -5.22 10.00 18.22
CA ALA A 157 -4.80 10.21 19.60
C ALA A 157 -5.42 11.47 20.20
N VAL A 158 -5.44 12.59 19.46
CA VAL A 158 -6.12 13.82 19.89
C VAL A 158 -7.62 13.57 20.05
N ALA A 159 -8.24 12.82 19.13
CA ALA A 159 -9.64 12.45 19.24
C ALA A 159 -9.93 11.58 20.47
N VAL A 160 -9.06 10.60 20.78
CA VAL A 160 -9.17 9.76 21.98
C VAL A 160 -8.97 10.58 23.24
N ALA A 161 -8.00 11.50 23.28
CA ALA A 161 -7.80 12.40 24.41
C ALA A 161 -9.06 13.25 24.67
N GLY A 162 -9.70 13.77 23.61
CA GLY A 162 -10.99 14.44 23.71
C GLY A 162 -12.14 13.54 24.19
N ILE A 163 -12.19 12.27 23.77
CA ILE A 163 -13.19 11.30 24.28
C ILE A 163 -13.01 11.04 25.77
N LEU A 164 -11.76 10.96 26.24
CA LEU A 164 -11.41 10.63 27.63
C LEU A 164 -11.32 11.87 28.53
N ASN A 165 -11.45 13.08 27.98
CA ASN A 165 -11.09 14.33 28.66
C ASN A 165 -9.68 14.28 29.30
N ALA A 166 -8.74 13.63 28.61
CA ALA A 166 -7.37 13.42 29.06
C ALA A 166 -6.43 14.51 28.52
N THR A 167 -5.32 14.73 29.23
CA THR A 167 -4.18 15.48 28.71
C THR A 167 -3.35 14.55 27.85
N LEU A 168 -3.13 14.91 26.58
CA LEU A 168 -2.29 14.16 25.65
C LEU A 168 -0.82 14.54 25.88
N VAL A 169 0.04 13.56 26.13
CA VAL A 169 1.49 13.76 26.01
C VAL A 169 1.86 13.68 24.53
N ILE A 170 2.78 14.54 24.07
CA ILE A 170 3.23 14.56 22.67
C ILE A 170 3.52 13.13 22.18
N PRO A 171 2.90 12.69 21.05
CA PRO A 171 3.06 11.35 20.53
C PRO A 171 4.51 10.91 20.35
N ILE A 172 4.85 9.75 20.90
CA ILE A 172 6.19 9.17 20.80
C ILE A 172 6.31 8.42 19.47
N PHE A 173 7.42 8.61 18.76
CA PHE A 173 7.75 7.89 17.54
C PHE A 173 8.85 6.87 17.81
N HIS A 174 8.54 5.58 17.62
CA HIS A 174 9.56 4.54 17.67
C HIS A 174 10.32 4.42 16.35
N PHE A 175 11.58 4.01 16.45
CA PHE A 175 12.38 3.65 15.28
C PHE A 175 11.64 2.58 14.46
N ASN A 176 11.32 2.93 13.22
CA ASN A 176 10.61 2.03 12.34
C ASN A 176 11.61 1.23 11.49
N SER A 177 11.68 -0.08 11.67
CA SER A 177 12.62 -0.93 10.94
C SER A 177 12.41 -0.95 9.42
N VAL A 178 11.20 -0.64 8.94
CA VAL A 178 10.87 -0.56 7.51
C VAL A 178 11.34 0.77 6.92
N TRP A 179 11.10 1.88 7.62
CA TRP A 179 11.40 3.23 7.15
C TRP A 179 12.80 3.72 7.55
N ARG A 180 13.44 2.99 8.47
CA ARG A 180 14.74 3.26 9.11
C ARG A 180 14.89 4.71 9.57
N ASP A 181 13.81 5.26 10.11
CA ASP A 181 13.73 6.66 10.51
C ASP A 181 13.67 6.76 12.04
N SER A 182 14.59 7.54 12.61
CA SER A 182 14.70 7.84 14.03
C SER A 182 14.09 9.19 14.43
N SER A 183 13.50 9.93 13.47
CA SER A 183 12.90 11.24 13.72
C SER A 183 11.86 11.18 14.83
N GLN A 184 11.90 12.17 15.72
CA GLN A 184 10.92 12.41 16.77
C GLN A 184 9.82 13.35 16.28
N PHE A 185 8.81 13.60 17.13
CA PHE A 185 7.68 14.48 16.79
C PHE A 185 8.14 15.86 16.29
N LYS A 186 8.99 16.54 17.08
CA LYS A 186 9.52 17.88 16.77
C LYS A 186 10.35 17.96 15.49
N ASP A 187 10.94 16.85 15.05
CA ASP A 187 11.75 16.81 13.83
C ASP A 187 10.88 16.87 12.57
N ILE A 188 9.62 16.40 12.68
CA ILE A 188 8.66 16.30 11.58
C ILE A 188 7.59 17.40 11.66
N PHE A 189 7.06 17.66 12.86
CA PHE A 189 5.97 18.59 13.10
C PHE A 189 6.39 19.72 14.03
N ASP A 190 5.78 20.88 13.85
CA ASP A 190 5.96 22.03 14.71
C ASP A 190 5.22 21.82 16.04
N GLU A 191 5.98 21.47 17.08
CA GLU A 191 5.45 21.08 18.39
C GLU A 191 4.69 22.22 19.08
N GLU A 192 5.24 23.43 19.09
CA GLU A 192 4.59 24.57 19.73
C GLU A 192 3.30 24.95 19.02
N TYR A 193 3.34 24.98 17.69
CA TYR A 193 2.15 25.27 16.91
C TYR A 193 1.07 24.19 17.08
N PHE A 194 1.46 22.92 17.23
CA PHE A 194 0.53 21.83 17.52
C PHE A 194 -0.17 22.01 18.87
N ILE A 195 0.57 22.33 19.93
CA ILE A 195 0.02 22.58 21.27
C ILE A 195 -0.91 23.80 21.26
N GLU A 196 -0.43 24.91 20.70
CA GLU A 196 -1.18 26.18 20.64
C GLU A 196 -2.47 26.04 19.84
N THR A 197 -2.46 25.32 18.72
CA THR A 197 -3.65 25.10 17.89
C THR A 197 -4.72 24.27 18.62
N LEU A 198 -4.31 23.36 19.51
CA LEU A 198 -5.21 22.43 20.20
C LEU A 198 -5.65 22.92 21.59
N LYS A 199 -5.03 23.95 22.16
CA LYS A 199 -5.15 24.35 23.58
C LYS A 199 -6.58 24.52 24.10
N ASN A 200 -7.52 24.95 23.26
CA ASN A 200 -8.93 25.18 23.62
C ASN A 200 -9.82 23.94 23.41
N HIS A 201 -9.24 22.81 23.01
CA HIS A 201 -9.98 21.62 22.58
C HIS A 201 -9.46 20.35 23.24
N VAL A 202 -8.14 20.22 23.38
CA VAL A 202 -7.47 19.11 24.06
C VAL A 202 -6.21 19.67 24.72
N ARG A 203 -6.01 19.37 26.02
CA ARG A 203 -4.77 19.71 26.71
C ARG A 203 -3.64 18.84 26.16
N VAL A 204 -2.56 19.47 25.72
CA VAL A 204 -1.37 18.79 25.22
C VAL A 204 -0.15 19.27 26.01
N VAL A 205 0.68 18.33 26.46
CA VAL A 205 1.95 18.60 27.14
C VAL A 205 3.09 17.90 26.42
N LYS A 206 4.28 18.51 26.45
CA LYS A 206 5.47 17.95 25.81
C LYS A 206 5.90 16.65 26.45
N GLU A 207 5.95 16.64 27.78
CA GLU A 207 6.41 15.53 28.58
C GLU A 207 5.45 15.29 29.74
N LEU A 208 5.52 14.09 30.33
CA LEU A 208 4.74 13.78 31.51
C LEU A 208 5.27 14.61 32.70
N PRO A 209 4.40 15.27 33.49
CA PRO A 209 4.84 16.02 34.67
C PRO A 209 5.65 15.15 35.63
N LEU A 210 6.69 15.72 36.23
CA LEU A 210 7.64 14.99 37.08
C LEU A 210 6.96 14.32 38.28
N ASP A 211 5.98 14.98 38.90
CA ASP A 211 5.20 14.45 40.02
C ASP A 211 4.35 13.23 39.64
N ILE A 212 3.92 13.14 38.38
CA ILE A 212 3.20 11.97 37.85
C ILE A 212 4.21 10.88 37.48
N LEU A 213 5.30 11.25 36.82
CA LEU A 213 6.33 10.31 36.36
C LEU A 213 7.05 9.62 37.54
N GLN A 214 7.23 10.31 38.67
CA GLN A 214 7.76 9.76 39.93
C GLN A 214 6.91 8.62 40.49
N ARG A 215 5.58 8.64 40.29
CA ARG A 215 4.67 7.54 40.71
C ARG A 215 4.94 6.23 39.96
N PHE A 216 5.73 6.30 38.89
CA PHE A 216 6.10 5.17 38.03
C PHE A 216 7.62 4.98 37.97
N ASP A 217 8.32 5.25 39.07
CA ASP A 217 9.79 5.10 39.21
C ASP A 217 10.58 5.84 38.14
N ASN A 218 10.09 7.00 37.73
CA ASN A 218 10.65 7.80 36.65
C ASN A 218 10.73 7.08 35.28
N ASN A 219 9.90 6.06 35.05
CA ASN A 219 9.95 5.23 33.86
C ASN A 219 8.57 5.04 33.22
N ILE A 220 8.39 5.59 32.02
CA ILE A 220 7.15 5.45 31.22
C ILE A 220 6.80 3.98 30.93
N SER A 221 7.78 3.08 30.93
CA SER A 221 7.54 1.65 30.73
C SER A 221 6.75 1.01 31.86
N ASN A 222 6.80 1.56 33.08
CA ASN A 222 6.07 1.10 34.25
C ASN A 222 4.59 1.54 34.22
N ILE A 223 4.24 2.50 33.36
CA ILE A 223 2.84 2.91 33.14
C ILE A 223 2.09 1.80 32.40
N LEU A 224 0.88 1.49 32.89
CA LEU A 224 -0.01 0.47 32.30
C LEU A 224 -0.15 0.66 30.78
N ASN A 225 0.36 -0.31 30.02
CA ASN A 225 0.22 -0.35 28.57
C ASN A 225 -1.05 -1.10 28.15
N MET A 226 -2.06 -0.36 27.73
CA MET A 226 -3.31 -0.89 27.23
C MET A 226 -3.20 -1.36 25.77
N ARG A 227 -3.58 -2.61 25.52
CA ARG A 227 -3.64 -3.18 24.16
C ARG A 227 -5.04 -3.01 23.56
N THR A 228 -5.26 -1.88 22.89
CA THR A 228 -6.54 -1.61 22.21
C THR A 228 -6.64 -2.32 20.86
N LYS A 229 -7.82 -2.90 20.55
CA LYS A 229 -8.08 -3.50 19.24
C LYS A 229 -8.11 -2.42 18.15
N ALA A 230 -7.78 -2.79 16.91
CA ALA A 230 -7.89 -1.86 15.78
C ALA A 230 -9.37 -1.45 15.59
N LEU A 231 -9.61 -0.19 15.25
CA LEU A 231 -10.94 0.40 15.05
C LEU A 231 -11.86 0.25 16.27
N SER A 232 -11.33 0.42 17.50
CA SER A 232 -12.12 0.38 18.72
C SER A 232 -13.11 1.55 18.77
N SER A 233 -14.31 1.30 19.30
CA SER A 233 -15.39 2.30 19.37
C SER A 233 -15.16 3.35 20.46
N LYS A 234 -15.86 4.49 20.39
CA LYS A 234 -15.91 5.47 21.50
C LYS A 234 -16.27 4.80 22.84
N ALA A 235 -17.26 3.92 22.82
CA ALA A 235 -17.73 3.21 24.02
C ALA A 235 -16.63 2.36 24.65
N TYR A 236 -15.78 1.70 23.83
CA TYR A 236 -14.64 0.94 24.34
C TYR A 236 -13.67 1.81 25.15
N TYR A 237 -13.34 3.01 24.66
CA TYR A 237 -12.47 3.93 25.39
C TYR A 237 -13.09 4.35 26.73
N LEU A 238 -14.37 4.70 26.74
CA LEU A 238 -15.08 5.09 27.96
C LEU A 238 -15.23 3.94 28.96
N GLN A 239 -15.45 2.71 28.50
CA GLN A 239 -15.72 1.56 29.39
C GLN A 239 -14.46 0.81 29.82
N LYS A 240 -13.38 0.88 29.04
CA LYS A 240 -12.16 0.07 29.28
C LYS A 240 -10.93 0.92 29.58
N VAL A 241 -10.78 2.08 28.93
CA VAL A 241 -9.59 2.92 29.08
C VAL A 241 -9.78 3.96 30.18
N LEU A 242 -10.92 4.64 30.20
CA LEU A 242 -11.20 5.70 31.18
C LEU A 242 -11.10 5.22 32.64
N PRO A 243 -11.63 4.05 33.05
CA PRO A 243 -11.51 3.61 34.44
C PRO A 243 -10.05 3.44 34.88
N LYS A 244 -9.21 2.89 33.98
CA LYS A 244 -7.78 2.69 34.24
C LYS A 244 -6.98 4.00 34.22
N LEU A 245 -7.41 4.95 33.41
CA LEU A 245 -6.84 6.30 33.41
C LEU A 245 -7.14 7.02 34.73
N LEU A 246 -8.37 6.92 35.25
CA LEU A 246 -8.75 7.53 36.53
C LEU A 246 -8.04 6.87 37.72
N GLU A 247 -7.93 5.53 37.71
CA GLU A 247 -7.26 4.76 38.77
C GLU A 247 -5.75 5.08 38.86
N ASN A 248 -5.08 5.14 37.70
CA ASN A 248 -3.61 5.25 37.68
C ASN A 248 -3.11 6.69 37.44
N GLY A 249 -3.98 7.63 37.06
CA GLY A 249 -3.61 8.99 36.64
C GLY A 249 -2.91 9.07 35.27
N ALA A 250 -2.36 7.96 34.75
CA ALA A 250 -1.78 7.87 33.42
C ALA A 250 -1.99 6.49 32.79
N VAL A 251 -2.20 6.45 31.47
CA VAL A 251 -2.18 5.21 30.69
C VAL A 251 -1.36 5.36 29.41
N ARG A 252 -0.73 4.26 29.00
CA ARG A 252 -0.01 4.16 27.74
C ARG A 252 -0.77 3.28 26.77
N ILE A 253 -0.81 3.65 25.48
CA ILE A 253 -1.35 2.80 24.43
C ILE A 253 -0.30 2.62 23.34
N ALA A 254 0.30 1.44 23.30
CA ALA A 254 1.35 1.11 22.36
C ALA A 254 1.18 -0.30 21.78
N PRO A 255 1.34 -0.50 20.45
CA PRO A 255 1.44 0.51 19.40
C PRO A 255 0.08 1.14 19.07
N PHE A 256 0.09 2.44 18.73
CA PHE A 256 -1.09 3.21 18.36
C PHE A 256 -1.16 3.44 16.85
N SER A 257 -1.91 2.58 16.16
CA SER A 257 -2.17 2.64 14.72
C SER A 257 -3.58 2.20 14.43
N TYR A 258 -4.39 3.05 13.78
CA TYR A 258 -5.78 2.75 13.45
C TYR A 258 -6.58 2.23 14.66
N ARG A 259 -6.41 2.85 15.85
CA ARG A 259 -7.02 2.36 17.10
C ARG A 259 -8.42 2.89 17.36
N LEU A 260 -8.82 3.99 16.72
CA LEU A 260 -10.16 4.56 16.88
C LEU A 260 -11.02 4.31 15.63
N ALA A 261 -12.25 3.84 15.82
CA ALA A 261 -13.21 3.59 14.75
C ALA A 261 -13.52 4.85 13.91
N HIS A 262 -13.97 4.66 12.68
CA HIS A 262 -14.44 5.77 11.85
C HIS A 262 -15.79 6.33 12.34
N SER A 263 -16.65 5.50 12.93
CA SER A 263 -17.96 5.91 13.44
C SER A 263 -17.83 6.56 14.82
N VAL A 264 -17.52 7.85 14.85
CA VAL A 264 -17.49 8.69 16.06
C VAL A 264 -18.38 9.92 15.86
N PRO A 265 -18.89 10.56 16.93
CA PRO A 265 -19.71 11.77 16.84
C PRO A 265 -19.01 12.90 16.06
N SER A 266 -19.79 13.81 15.49
CA SER A 266 -19.28 14.92 14.67
C SER A 266 -18.29 15.81 15.42
N SER A 267 -18.48 16.05 16.72
CA SER A 267 -17.52 16.78 17.56
C SER A 267 -16.14 16.12 17.61
N ILE A 268 -16.08 14.79 17.65
CA ILE A 268 -14.84 14.01 17.65
C ILE A 268 -14.22 13.96 16.25
N GLN A 269 -15.03 13.89 15.18
CA GLN A 269 -14.50 14.02 13.82
C GLN A 269 -13.85 15.39 13.60
N ARG A 270 -14.44 16.47 14.15
CA ARG A 270 -13.86 17.81 14.07
C ARG A 270 -12.49 17.89 14.73
N LEU A 271 -12.26 17.17 15.84
CA LEU A 271 -10.91 17.07 16.42
C LEU A 271 -9.93 16.41 15.45
N ARG A 272 -10.30 15.30 14.79
CA ARG A 272 -9.46 14.68 13.75
C ARG A 272 -9.17 15.65 12.60
N CYS A 273 -10.17 16.41 12.16
CA CYS A 273 -10.02 17.42 11.12
C CYS A 273 -9.06 18.53 11.54
N LEU A 274 -9.27 19.11 12.72
CA LEU A 274 -8.46 20.18 13.29
C LEU A 274 -7.01 19.71 13.40
N THR A 275 -6.80 18.52 13.95
CA THR A 275 -5.46 17.96 14.07
C THR A 275 -4.79 17.78 12.73
N ASN A 276 -5.44 17.10 11.78
CA ASN A 276 -4.79 16.75 10.51
C ASN A 276 -4.54 17.94 9.57
N TYR A 277 -5.50 18.85 9.48
CA TYR A 277 -5.45 19.95 8.52
C TYR A 277 -4.86 21.23 9.12
N GLU A 278 -5.14 21.53 10.40
CA GLU A 278 -4.69 22.79 11.01
C GLU A 278 -3.49 22.58 11.93
N ALA A 279 -3.49 21.61 12.86
CA ALA A 279 -2.48 21.52 13.93
C ALA A 279 -1.18 20.82 13.48
N LEU A 280 -1.25 19.81 12.59
CA LEU A 280 -0.09 19.07 12.08
C LEU A 280 0.64 19.83 10.97
N ARG A 281 1.24 20.96 11.36
CA ARG A 281 2.14 21.74 10.52
C ARG A 281 3.54 21.12 10.54
N PHE A 282 4.21 21.02 9.39
CA PHE A 282 5.59 20.54 9.35
C PHE A 282 6.54 21.46 10.13
N SER A 283 7.61 20.88 10.66
CA SER A 283 8.64 21.60 11.41
C SER A 283 9.29 22.70 10.56
N PRO A 284 9.82 23.79 11.18
CA PRO A 284 10.44 24.89 10.43
C PRO A 284 11.52 24.46 9.43
N PRO A 285 12.45 23.54 9.75
CA PRO A 285 13.44 23.09 8.77
C PRO A 285 12.82 22.44 7.52
N ILE A 286 11.80 21.60 7.69
CA ILE A 286 11.08 20.97 6.57
C ILE A 286 10.38 22.04 5.74
N ARG A 287 9.63 22.93 6.39
CA ARG A 287 8.88 24.00 5.72
C ARG A 287 9.77 24.89 4.89
N THR A 288 10.84 25.43 5.48
CA THR A 288 11.74 26.36 4.80
C THR A 288 12.32 25.76 3.53
N LEU A 289 12.79 24.51 3.58
CA LEU A 289 13.32 23.85 2.39
C LEU A 289 12.21 23.52 1.39
N ALA A 290 11.07 23.01 1.84
CA ALA A 290 9.96 22.65 0.97
C ALA A 290 9.38 23.87 0.23
N GLU A 291 9.22 25.01 0.92
CA GLU A 291 8.78 26.28 0.33
C GLU A 291 9.77 26.74 -0.75
N ARG A 292 11.09 26.71 -0.48
CA ARG A 292 12.11 27.00 -1.50
C ARG A 292 12.06 26.06 -2.71
N MET A 293 11.80 24.76 -2.48
CA MET A 293 11.65 23.80 -3.57
C MET A 293 10.42 24.11 -4.42
N VAL A 294 9.30 24.53 -3.81
CA VAL A 294 8.12 25.00 -4.54
C VAL A 294 8.46 26.26 -5.34
N ASP A 295 9.13 27.25 -4.76
CA ASP A 295 9.54 28.47 -5.48
C ASP A 295 10.42 28.15 -6.70
N ARG A 296 11.36 27.21 -6.54
CA ARG A 296 12.21 26.72 -7.64
C ARG A 296 11.37 26.02 -8.72
N MET A 297 10.39 25.20 -8.34
CA MET A 297 9.45 24.59 -9.29
C MET A 297 8.66 25.63 -10.07
N VAL A 298 8.10 26.63 -9.38
CA VAL A 298 7.35 27.72 -10.00
C VAL A 298 8.24 28.49 -10.97
N LYS A 299 9.46 28.84 -10.55
CA LYS A 299 10.45 29.53 -11.39
C LYS A 299 10.82 28.70 -12.63
N ASN A 300 11.13 27.40 -12.46
CA ASN A 300 11.47 26.51 -13.58
C ASN A 300 10.28 26.25 -14.51
N SER A 301 9.06 26.55 -14.06
CA SER A 301 7.81 26.39 -14.82
C SER A 301 7.27 27.72 -15.37
N SER A 302 8.10 28.76 -15.44
CA SER A 302 7.70 30.10 -15.91
C SER A 302 7.04 30.10 -17.30
N SER A 303 7.52 29.23 -18.21
CA SER A 303 6.93 29.05 -19.55
C SER A 303 5.48 28.53 -19.54
N ASN A 304 5.07 27.91 -18.43
CA ASN A 304 3.71 27.42 -18.20
C ASN A 304 2.96 28.29 -17.16
N GLY A 305 3.40 29.54 -16.94
CA GLY A 305 2.81 30.46 -15.96
C GLY A 305 3.03 30.03 -14.51
N GLY A 306 4.16 29.37 -14.22
CA GLY A 306 4.51 28.86 -12.90
C GLY A 306 3.87 27.51 -12.55
N LYS A 307 3.13 26.91 -13.49
CA LYS A 307 2.33 25.72 -13.26
C LYS A 307 3.08 24.43 -13.60
N TYR A 308 2.94 23.41 -12.76
CA TYR A 308 3.60 22.13 -12.91
C TYR A 308 2.72 20.95 -12.50
N ILE A 309 3.12 19.76 -12.95
CA ILE A 309 2.52 18.49 -12.52
C ILE A 309 3.41 17.88 -11.46
N SER A 310 2.81 17.25 -10.45
CA SER A 310 3.54 16.36 -9.57
C SER A 310 3.07 14.92 -9.72
N VAL A 311 4.01 13.98 -9.67
CA VAL A 311 3.77 12.54 -9.83
C VAL A 311 4.30 11.82 -8.60
N HIS A 312 3.41 11.21 -7.82
CA HIS A 312 3.81 10.25 -6.80
C HIS A 312 4.00 8.87 -7.42
N LEU A 313 5.27 8.51 -7.62
CA LEU A 313 5.71 7.34 -8.39
C LEU A 313 6.17 6.20 -7.46
N ARG A 314 5.28 5.23 -7.21
CA ARG A 314 5.58 4.09 -6.33
C ARG A 314 6.16 2.88 -7.08
N PHE A 315 7.31 3.05 -7.71
CA PHE A 315 8.05 2.01 -8.45
C PHE A 315 9.36 1.59 -7.74
N GLU A 316 9.36 1.60 -6.41
CA GLU A 316 10.48 1.16 -5.59
C GLU A 316 10.51 -0.37 -5.44
N LYS A 317 11.69 -0.90 -5.11
CA LYS A 317 11.95 -2.35 -5.08
C LYS A 317 11.00 -3.12 -4.15
N ASP A 318 10.60 -2.56 -3.02
CA ASP A 318 9.64 -3.17 -2.10
C ASP A 318 8.27 -3.36 -2.77
N MET A 319 7.80 -2.34 -3.49
CA MET A 319 6.51 -2.35 -4.16
C MET A 319 6.52 -3.27 -5.39
N VAL A 320 7.58 -3.25 -6.19
CA VAL A 320 7.79 -4.17 -7.32
C VAL A 320 7.78 -5.62 -6.82
N ALA A 321 8.56 -5.93 -5.78
CA ALA A 321 8.62 -7.27 -5.19
C ALA A 321 7.27 -7.72 -4.60
N PHE A 322 6.59 -6.85 -3.85
CA PHE A 322 5.32 -7.16 -3.20
C PHE A 322 4.18 -7.44 -4.19
N SER A 323 4.18 -6.73 -5.32
CA SER A 323 3.12 -6.84 -6.34
C SER A 323 3.13 -8.18 -7.08
N CYS A 324 4.25 -8.92 -7.02
CA CYS A 324 4.48 -10.15 -7.78
C CYS A 324 4.14 -10.01 -9.28
N CYS A 325 4.43 -8.84 -9.84
CA CYS A 325 4.27 -8.57 -11.27
C CYS A 325 5.56 -8.89 -12.02
N THR A 326 5.43 -9.15 -13.32
CA THR A 326 6.56 -9.41 -14.22
C THR A 326 6.70 -8.24 -15.17
N TYR A 327 7.91 -7.67 -15.25
CA TYR A 327 8.26 -6.64 -16.23
C TYR A 327 9.25 -7.21 -17.25
N ASP A 328 10.08 -6.36 -17.86
CA ASP A 328 11.02 -6.72 -18.91
C ASP A 328 12.44 -7.01 -18.39
N GLY A 329 12.58 -7.32 -17.09
CA GLY A 329 13.87 -7.68 -16.47
C GLY A 329 14.20 -9.18 -16.51
N GLY A 330 13.32 -10.01 -17.08
CA GLY A 330 13.56 -11.43 -17.29
C GLY A 330 13.80 -12.24 -16.01
N GLN A 331 14.60 -13.31 -16.14
CA GLN A 331 14.87 -14.22 -15.02
C GLN A 331 15.67 -13.56 -13.89
N GLN A 332 16.54 -12.60 -14.22
CA GLN A 332 17.32 -11.86 -13.23
C GLN A 332 16.41 -11.03 -12.31
N GLU A 333 15.50 -10.24 -12.87
CA GLU A 333 14.50 -9.49 -12.09
C GLU A 333 13.64 -10.42 -11.24
N LYS A 334 13.18 -11.54 -11.82
CA LYS A 334 12.38 -12.54 -11.08
C LYS A 334 13.12 -13.03 -9.83
N THR A 335 14.35 -13.52 -9.99
CA THR A 335 15.17 -14.01 -8.88
C THR A 335 15.47 -12.91 -7.84
N GLU A 336 15.73 -11.69 -8.30
CA GLU A 336 15.95 -10.55 -7.40
C GLU A 336 14.70 -10.24 -6.57
N MET A 337 13.52 -10.23 -7.20
CA MET A 337 12.25 -9.98 -6.52
C MET A 337 11.86 -11.12 -5.58
N ASP A 338 12.17 -12.37 -5.91
CA ASP A 338 12.01 -13.52 -4.99
C ASP A 338 12.87 -13.34 -3.73
N LYS A 339 14.14 -13.00 -3.89
CA LYS A 339 15.04 -12.70 -2.75
C LYS A 339 14.57 -11.50 -1.94
N ALA A 340 14.00 -10.47 -2.57
CA ALA A 340 13.44 -9.31 -1.87
C ALA A 340 12.18 -9.70 -1.08
N ARG A 341 11.31 -10.54 -1.65
CA ARG A 341 10.11 -11.07 -0.99
C ARG A 341 10.45 -11.88 0.26
N GLU A 342 11.44 -12.78 0.14
CA GLU A 342 11.84 -13.63 1.27
C GLU A 342 12.40 -12.78 2.42
N ARG A 343 13.34 -11.86 2.11
CA ARG A 343 13.91 -10.96 3.12
C ARG A 343 12.87 -10.05 3.79
N GLY A 344 11.93 -9.50 3.02
CA GLY A 344 10.98 -8.50 3.51
C GLY A 344 9.76 -9.06 4.24
N TRP A 345 9.30 -10.26 3.86
CA TRP A 345 8.03 -10.82 4.38
C TRP A 345 8.12 -12.27 4.84
N ARG A 346 9.32 -12.86 4.94
CA ARG A 346 9.61 -14.16 5.60
C ARG A 346 8.61 -15.27 5.26
N GLY A 347 8.76 -15.87 4.08
CA GLY A 347 7.89 -16.96 3.63
C GLY A 347 6.44 -16.58 3.30
N LYS A 348 5.98 -15.33 3.50
CA LYS A 348 4.59 -14.90 3.19
C LYS A 348 4.12 -15.28 1.78
N PHE A 349 5.03 -15.21 0.81
CA PHE A 349 4.74 -15.47 -0.61
C PHE A 349 4.94 -16.93 -1.00
N ASN A 350 5.58 -17.73 -0.15
CA ASN A 350 5.92 -19.13 -0.38
C ASN A 350 5.05 -20.10 0.46
N LYS A 351 3.95 -19.60 1.04
CA LYS A 351 3.04 -20.43 1.84
C LYS A 351 2.37 -21.50 0.97
N PRO A 352 2.20 -22.74 1.48
CA PRO A 352 1.47 -23.79 0.78
C PRO A 352 0.08 -23.31 0.33
N GLY A 353 -0.33 -23.67 -0.89
CA GLY A 353 -1.61 -23.28 -1.48
C GLY A 353 -1.67 -21.84 -2.03
N ARG A 354 -0.62 -21.02 -1.86
CA ARG A 354 -0.60 -19.66 -2.42
C ARG A 354 -0.18 -19.67 -3.89
N VAL A 355 -1.10 -19.31 -4.78
CA VAL A 355 -0.83 -19.14 -6.22
C VAL A 355 -0.50 -17.68 -6.53
N ILE A 356 0.65 -17.45 -7.15
CA ILE A 356 1.04 -16.14 -7.66
C ILE A 356 0.75 -16.11 -9.16
N SER A 357 -0.14 -15.20 -9.59
CA SER A 357 -0.45 -14.97 -11.00
C SER A 357 -0.09 -13.52 -11.39
N PRO A 358 1.10 -13.29 -11.97
CA PRO A 358 1.53 -11.96 -12.40
C PRO A 358 0.58 -11.34 -13.43
N GLU A 359 0.09 -12.16 -14.36
CA GLU A 359 -0.89 -11.78 -15.38
C GLU A 359 -2.19 -11.26 -14.78
N ALA A 360 -2.77 -12.00 -13.82
CA ALA A 360 -3.97 -11.57 -13.13
C ALA A 360 -3.71 -10.32 -12.27
N ASN A 361 -2.54 -10.22 -11.64
CA ASN A 361 -2.17 -9.02 -10.89
C ASN A 361 -2.14 -7.78 -11.79
N ARG A 362 -1.62 -7.88 -13.02
CA ARG A 362 -1.60 -6.79 -13.99
C ARG A 362 -3.00 -6.41 -14.44
N ARG A 363 -3.80 -7.37 -14.92
CA ARG A 363 -5.19 -7.11 -15.36
C ARG A 363 -6.07 -6.53 -14.25
N ASN A 364 -5.85 -6.92 -13.00
CA ASN A 364 -6.59 -6.41 -11.86
C ASN A 364 -6.10 -5.03 -11.37
N GLY A 365 -5.08 -4.45 -12.01
CA GLY A 365 -4.51 -3.16 -11.64
C GLY A 365 -3.73 -3.19 -10.33
N LYS A 366 -3.17 -4.34 -9.94
CA LYS A 366 -2.33 -4.45 -8.74
C LYS A 366 -0.89 -4.02 -9.00
N CYS A 367 -0.39 -4.19 -10.23
CA CYS A 367 0.97 -3.82 -10.59
C CYS A 367 1.21 -2.31 -10.49
N PRO A 368 2.39 -1.90 -9.97
CA PRO A 368 2.93 -0.56 -10.15
C PRO A 368 3.07 -0.20 -11.62
N LEU A 369 2.71 1.04 -11.95
CA LEU A 369 3.03 1.58 -13.27
C LEU A 369 4.52 1.86 -13.35
N THR A 370 5.15 1.45 -14.45
CA THR A 370 6.56 1.82 -14.71
C THR A 370 6.65 3.31 -15.04
N PRO A 371 7.82 3.96 -14.85
CA PRO A 371 7.95 5.37 -15.21
C PRO A 371 7.67 5.61 -16.71
N LEU A 372 7.96 4.64 -17.58
CA LEU A 372 7.57 4.66 -18.99
C LEU A 372 6.03 4.72 -19.16
N GLU A 373 5.29 3.81 -18.52
CA GLU A 373 3.81 3.80 -18.59
C GLU A 373 3.22 5.11 -18.09
N VAL A 374 3.79 5.69 -17.03
CA VAL A 374 3.38 6.99 -16.51
C VAL A 374 3.63 8.10 -17.53
N GLY A 375 4.82 8.12 -18.14
CA GLY A 375 5.13 9.12 -19.16
C GLY A 375 4.20 9.02 -20.37
N MET A 376 3.98 7.80 -20.89
CA MET A 376 3.06 7.56 -22.00
C MET A 376 1.63 7.99 -21.66
N MET A 377 1.16 7.67 -20.46
CA MET A 377 -0.15 8.11 -19.97
C MET A 377 -0.26 9.63 -19.99
N ILE A 378 0.70 10.34 -19.39
CA ILE A 378 0.69 11.81 -19.29
C ILE A 378 0.77 12.45 -20.69
N ARG A 379 1.59 11.90 -21.61
CA ARG A 379 1.61 12.34 -23.02
C ARG A 379 0.27 12.16 -23.70
N GLY A 380 -0.34 10.98 -23.58
CA GLY A 380 -1.65 10.69 -24.17
C GLY A 380 -2.79 11.52 -23.58
N MET A 381 -2.66 12.00 -22.34
CA MET A 381 -3.61 12.95 -21.74
C MET A 381 -3.50 14.37 -22.31
N GLY A 382 -2.46 14.65 -23.10
CA GLY A 382 -2.26 15.92 -23.78
C GLY A 382 -1.17 16.81 -23.21
N PHE A 383 -0.39 16.34 -22.22
CA PHE A 383 0.69 17.14 -21.66
C PHE A 383 1.94 17.12 -22.56
N GLY A 384 2.46 18.33 -22.83
CA GLY A 384 3.60 18.60 -23.69
C GLY A 384 4.95 18.19 -23.09
N LYS A 385 6.00 18.05 -23.93
CA LYS A 385 7.39 17.89 -23.47
C LYS A 385 7.90 19.11 -22.68
N THR A 386 7.25 20.25 -22.87
CA THR A 386 7.49 21.52 -22.14
C THR A 386 6.79 21.57 -20.79
N THR A 387 6.01 20.55 -20.43
CA THR A 387 5.39 20.45 -19.10
C THR A 387 6.47 20.12 -18.07
N THR A 388 6.64 20.97 -17.06
CA THR A 388 7.51 20.66 -15.92
C THR A 388 6.84 19.62 -15.03
N ILE A 389 7.59 18.56 -14.68
CA ILE A 389 7.08 17.46 -13.85
C ILE A 389 7.97 17.27 -12.64
N TYR A 390 7.40 17.41 -11.45
CA TYR A 390 8.03 16.97 -10.21
C TYR A 390 7.74 15.50 -9.93
N VAL A 391 8.77 14.68 -9.67
CA VAL A 391 8.61 13.27 -9.28
C VAL A 391 8.89 13.09 -7.79
N ALA A 392 7.83 12.74 -7.06
CA ALA A 392 7.89 12.30 -5.67
C ALA A 392 7.99 10.78 -5.61
N SER A 393 9.13 10.27 -5.16
CA SER A 393 9.37 8.83 -4.98
C SER A 393 10.45 8.56 -3.94
N GLY A 394 10.42 7.33 -3.41
CA GLY A 394 11.60 6.72 -2.80
C GLY A 394 12.59 6.24 -3.87
N LYS A 395 13.53 5.36 -3.46
CA LYS A 395 14.52 4.80 -4.38
C LYS A 395 13.84 3.89 -5.43
N ILE A 396 13.70 4.43 -6.65
CA ILE A 396 13.15 3.71 -7.80
C ILE A 396 13.98 2.46 -8.10
N TYR A 397 13.29 1.34 -8.34
CA TYR A 397 13.93 0.09 -8.75
C TYR A 397 14.62 0.28 -10.10
N ASN A 398 15.90 -0.07 -10.19
CA ASN A 398 16.74 0.09 -11.39
C ASN A 398 16.51 1.46 -12.08
N ALA A 399 16.72 2.54 -11.31
CA ALA A 399 16.38 3.90 -11.70
C ALA A 399 17.01 4.33 -13.03
N GLN A 400 18.24 3.91 -13.33
CA GLN A 400 18.92 4.21 -14.59
C GLN A 400 18.12 3.68 -15.79
N LYS A 401 17.68 2.42 -15.75
CA LYS A 401 16.85 1.80 -16.80
C LYS A 401 15.46 2.42 -16.86
N TYR A 402 14.76 2.47 -15.73
CA TYR A 402 13.32 2.75 -15.73
C TYR A 402 12.98 4.24 -15.81
N MET A 403 13.83 5.16 -15.33
CA MET A 403 13.58 6.60 -15.45
C MET A 403 13.97 7.20 -16.81
N ALA A 404 14.85 6.54 -17.57
CA ALA A 404 15.33 7.07 -18.85
C ALA A 404 14.19 7.39 -19.85
N PRO A 405 13.19 6.51 -20.07
CA PRO A 405 12.07 6.84 -20.97
C PRO A 405 11.19 7.98 -20.45
N LEU A 406 11.03 8.10 -19.13
CA LEU A 406 10.24 9.21 -18.57
C LEU A 406 10.93 10.55 -18.81
N ARG A 407 12.26 10.62 -18.64
CA ARG A 407 13.06 11.82 -18.98
C ARG A 407 13.05 12.13 -20.48
N GLN A 408 13.06 11.09 -21.32
CA GLN A 408 12.91 11.27 -22.78
C GLN A 408 11.56 11.91 -23.15
N LEU A 409 10.50 11.53 -22.45
CA LEU A 409 9.15 12.08 -22.67
C LEU A 409 8.97 13.48 -22.08
N PHE A 410 9.62 13.76 -20.94
CA PHE A 410 9.55 15.03 -20.21
C PHE A 410 10.96 15.45 -19.77
N PRO A 411 11.66 16.26 -20.60
CA PRO A 411 13.01 16.73 -20.31
C PRO A 411 13.09 17.66 -19.09
N LEU A 412 12.02 18.38 -18.77
CA LEU A 412 11.91 19.30 -17.62
C LEU A 412 11.46 18.56 -16.34
N LEU A 413 11.99 17.35 -16.13
CA LEU A 413 11.67 16.53 -14.97
C LEU A 413 12.56 16.93 -13.80
N GLU A 414 11.90 17.22 -12.68
CA GLU A 414 12.53 17.64 -11.43
C GLU A 414 12.31 16.58 -10.34
N THR A 415 13.29 16.43 -9.46
CA THR A 415 13.23 15.60 -8.25
C THR A 415 13.72 16.41 -7.05
N LYS A 416 13.69 15.83 -5.85
CA LYS A 416 14.25 16.48 -4.66
C LYS A 416 15.70 16.88 -4.88
N GLU A 417 16.47 16.00 -5.50
CA GLU A 417 17.91 16.14 -5.74
C GLU A 417 18.24 17.18 -6.83
N THR A 418 17.31 17.50 -7.73
CA THR A 418 17.51 18.57 -8.72
C THR A 418 17.04 19.92 -8.18
N LEU A 419 16.04 19.93 -7.30
CA LEU A 419 15.50 21.15 -6.69
C LEU A 419 16.25 21.63 -5.46
N ALA A 420 16.99 20.78 -4.77
CA ALA A 420 17.72 21.13 -3.56
C ALA A 420 19.17 20.69 -3.64
N SER A 421 20.08 21.54 -3.16
CA SER A 421 21.51 21.22 -3.11
C SER A 421 21.78 20.04 -2.17
N ALA A 422 22.94 19.40 -2.34
CA ALA A 422 23.35 18.29 -1.48
C ALA A 422 23.42 18.69 0.00
N ASP A 423 23.79 19.95 0.28
CA ASP A 423 23.90 20.52 1.63
C ASP A 423 22.53 20.83 2.21
N GLU A 424 21.62 21.42 1.43
CA GLU A 424 20.23 21.63 1.86
C GLU A 424 19.53 20.31 2.21
N LEU A 425 19.81 19.23 1.46
CA LEU A 425 19.24 17.91 1.71
C LEU A 425 19.96 17.12 2.81
N ALA A 426 21.20 17.46 3.15
CA ALA A 426 22.02 16.68 4.09
C ALA A 426 21.31 16.41 5.43
N PRO A 427 20.63 17.40 6.07
CA PRO A 427 19.93 17.18 7.35
C PRO A 427 18.73 16.21 7.27
N PHE A 428 18.25 15.91 6.07
CA PHE A 428 17.07 15.07 5.83
C PHE A 428 17.45 13.66 5.37
N LYS A 429 18.70 13.44 4.94
CA LYS A 429 19.19 12.12 4.52
C LYS A 429 19.09 11.12 5.68
N GLY A 430 18.63 9.91 5.39
CA GLY A 430 18.36 8.89 6.41
C GLY A 430 17.00 9.02 7.12
N HIS A 431 16.29 10.14 6.95
CA HIS A 431 14.98 10.39 7.58
C HIS A 431 13.86 10.37 6.54
N SER A 432 13.35 9.17 6.25
CA SER A 432 12.37 8.97 5.18
C SER A 432 11.05 9.73 5.38
N SER A 433 10.58 9.94 6.61
CA SER A 433 9.38 10.74 6.90
C SER A 433 9.63 12.23 6.65
N ARG A 434 10.83 12.73 6.96
CA ARG A 434 11.19 14.14 6.70
C ARG A 434 11.35 14.39 5.19
N LEU A 435 11.98 13.47 4.45
CA LEU A 435 12.05 13.53 2.98
C LEU A 435 10.67 13.44 2.33
N ALA A 436 9.79 12.57 2.83
CA ALA A 436 8.42 12.47 2.35
C ALA A 436 7.60 13.74 2.64
N ALA A 437 7.94 14.51 3.68
CA ALA A 437 7.29 15.79 3.96
C ALA A 437 7.66 16.89 2.96
N LEU A 438 8.91 16.89 2.46
CA LEU A 438 9.33 17.75 1.34
C LEU A 438 8.52 17.41 0.09
N ASP A 439 8.49 16.12 -0.29
CA ASP A 439 7.69 15.62 -1.42
C ASP A 439 6.20 16.01 -1.27
N TYR A 440 5.65 15.85 -0.07
CA TYR A 440 4.25 16.15 0.22
C TYR A 440 3.91 17.61 -0.10
N THR A 441 4.77 18.54 0.32
CA THR A 441 4.55 19.98 0.12
C THR A 441 4.65 20.38 -1.35
N VAL A 442 5.66 19.88 -2.07
CA VAL A 442 5.80 20.14 -3.51
C VAL A 442 4.62 19.56 -4.29
N CYS A 443 4.16 18.35 -3.94
CA CYS A 443 2.97 17.77 -4.57
C CYS A 443 1.68 18.53 -4.21
N ALA A 444 1.54 19.02 -2.98
CA ALA A 444 0.34 19.74 -2.53
C ALA A 444 0.12 21.03 -3.34
N ASN A 445 1.21 21.71 -3.70
CA ASN A 445 1.19 22.98 -4.44
C ASN A 445 1.08 22.82 -5.97
N SER A 446 1.26 21.62 -6.53
CA SER A 446 1.13 21.40 -7.97
C SER A 446 -0.30 21.61 -8.51
N GLU A 447 -0.45 22.02 -9.76
CA GLU A 447 -1.76 22.17 -10.41
C GLU A 447 -2.42 20.82 -10.63
N VAL A 448 -1.62 19.82 -11.01
CA VAL A 448 -2.08 18.46 -11.25
C VAL A 448 -1.26 17.49 -10.42
N PHE A 449 -1.93 16.72 -9.57
CA PHE A 449 -1.30 15.62 -8.83
C PHE A 449 -1.65 14.28 -9.47
N VAL A 450 -0.64 13.48 -9.79
CA VAL A 450 -0.80 12.13 -10.34
C VAL A 450 -0.36 11.11 -9.30
N THR A 451 -1.21 10.12 -9.03
CA THR A 451 -0.83 9.00 -8.15
C THR A 451 -0.80 7.69 -8.93
N THR A 452 0.34 7.01 -8.94
CA THR A 452 0.51 5.76 -9.72
C THR A 452 0.12 4.51 -8.94
N GLN A 453 0.01 4.63 -7.62
CA GLN A 453 -0.43 3.57 -6.71
C GLN A 453 -1.29 4.10 -5.57
N GLY A 454 -2.03 3.21 -4.93
CA GLY A 454 -2.69 3.52 -3.65
C GLY A 454 -1.68 3.65 -2.51
N GLY A 455 -2.15 4.09 -1.34
CA GLY A 455 -1.34 4.22 -0.13
C GLY A 455 -1.73 5.44 0.69
N ASN A 456 -1.07 5.62 1.84
CA ASN A 456 -1.40 6.72 2.75
C ASN A 456 -0.93 8.09 2.24
N PHE A 457 0.16 8.16 1.46
CA PHE A 457 0.62 9.42 0.87
C PHE A 457 -0.42 10.08 -0.04
N PRO A 458 -0.87 9.44 -1.14
CA PRO A 458 -1.86 10.05 -2.01
C PRO A 458 -3.20 10.26 -1.30
N HIS A 459 -3.56 9.36 -0.37
CA HIS A 459 -4.75 9.50 0.46
C HIS A 459 -4.75 10.87 1.18
N PHE A 460 -3.75 11.14 2.01
CA PHE A 460 -3.69 12.38 2.78
C PHE A 460 -3.47 13.61 1.92
N LEU A 461 -2.68 13.50 0.84
CA LEU A 461 -2.43 14.62 -0.05
C LEU A 461 -3.71 15.06 -0.78
N MET A 462 -4.52 14.11 -1.24
CA MET A 462 -5.79 14.41 -1.91
C MET A 462 -6.76 15.14 -0.99
N GLY A 463 -6.88 14.72 0.28
CA GLY A 463 -7.69 15.46 1.25
C GLY A 463 -7.16 16.86 1.53
N HIS A 464 -5.84 17.03 1.66
CA HIS A 464 -5.21 18.34 1.87
C HIS A 464 -5.51 19.30 0.70
N ARG A 465 -5.34 18.85 -0.53
CA ARG A 465 -5.64 19.63 -1.74
C ARG A 465 -7.11 20.04 -1.82
N ARG A 466 -8.02 19.18 -1.34
CA ARG A 466 -9.46 19.47 -1.26
C ARG A 466 -9.78 20.48 -0.17
N TYR A 467 -9.15 20.35 1.00
CA TYR A 467 -9.37 21.23 2.14
C TYR A 467 -8.87 22.65 1.88
N PHE A 468 -7.62 22.82 1.45
CA PHE A 468 -7.00 24.15 1.30
C PHE A 468 -7.24 24.81 -0.06
N ASN A 469 -7.15 24.05 -1.15
CA ASN A 469 -7.01 24.64 -2.50
C ASN A 469 -8.28 24.51 -3.35
N GLY A 470 -9.40 24.08 -2.77
CA GLY A 470 -10.65 23.93 -3.52
C GLY A 470 -10.51 22.94 -4.68
N HIS A 471 -9.80 21.83 -4.51
CA HIS A 471 -9.71 20.74 -5.50
C HIS A 471 -8.97 21.06 -6.81
N SER A 472 -7.67 21.36 -6.71
CA SER A 472 -6.74 21.21 -7.84
C SER A 472 -6.79 19.77 -8.41
N LYS A 473 -6.72 19.63 -9.74
CA LYS A 473 -6.95 18.35 -10.44
C LYS A 473 -6.08 17.22 -9.86
N THR A 474 -6.69 16.06 -9.67
CA THR A 474 -6.01 14.82 -9.27
C THR A 474 -6.25 13.73 -10.30
N ILE A 475 -5.17 13.08 -10.74
CA ILE A 475 -5.19 11.95 -11.65
C ILE A 475 -4.95 10.67 -10.85
N LYS A 476 -6.02 9.90 -10.68
CA LYS A 476 -5.99 8.54 -10.12
C LYS A 476 -6.42 7.58 -11.23
N PRO A 477 -5.48 7.03 -12.01
CA PRO A 477 -5.83 6.28 -13.21
C PRO A 477 -6.46 4.93 -12.88
N ASP A 478 -7.44 4.53 -13.68
CA ASP A 478 -7.95 3.16 -13.69
C ASP A 478 -6.92 2.25 -14.39
N LYS A 479 -6.05 1.63 -13.58
CA LYS A 479 -4.99 0.75 -14.08
C LYS A 479 -5.52 -0.44 -14.87
N ARG A 480 -6.76 -0.90 -14.63
CA ARG A 480 -7.36 -2.01 -15.39
C ARG A 480 -7.65 -1.61 -16.83
N LYS A 481 -8.07 -0.36 -17.04
CA LYS A 481 -8.26 0.21 -18.38
C LYS A 481 -6.92 0.56 -19.04
N LEU A 482 -5.96 1.10 -18.28
CA LEU A 482 -4.64 1.45 -18.81
C LEU A 482 -3.91 0.26 -19.42
N VAL A 483 -3.87 -0.88 -18.71
CA VAL A 483 -3.09 -2.05 -19.17
C VAL A 483 -3.54 -2.57 -20.53
N LEU A 484 -4.80 -2.37 -20.91
CA LEU A 484 -5.30 -2.75 -22.24
C LEU A 484 -4.64 -1.94 -23.35
N SER A 485 -4.39 -0.65 -23.10
CA SER A 485 -3.70 0.22 -24.08
C SER A 485 -2.19 -0.03 -24.10
N PHE A 486 -1.61 -0.39 -22.96
CA PHE A 486 -0.18 -0.72 -22.84
C PHE A 486 0.18 -2.14 -23.31
N ASP A 487 -0.80 -3.01 -23.51
CA ASP A 487 -0.60 -4.38 -23.98
C ASP A 487 -0.91 -4.57 -25.47
N ASN A 488 -1.28 -3.50 -26.20
CA ASN A 488 -1.55 -3.55 -27.64
C ASN A 488 -0.46 -2.80 -28.45
N PRO A 489 0.59 -3.48 -28.95
CA PRO A 489 1.64 -2.87 -29.78
C PRO A 489 1.15 -2.22 -31.07
N ASN A 490 -0.05 -2.58 -31.53
CA ASN A 490 -0.64 -2.10 -32.79
C ASN A 490 -1.70 -1.00 -32.55
N ILE A 491 -1.83 -0.50 -31.32
CA ILE A 491 -2.73 0.62 -31.04
C ILE A 491 -2.28 1.86 -31.82
N ARG A 492 -3.22 2.51 -32.51
CA ARG A 492 -2.97 3.79 -33.20
C ARG A 492 -2.88 4.93 -32.17
N TRP A 493 -2.10 5.97 -32.50
CA TRP A 493 -1.88 7.12 -31.59
C TRP A 493 -3.18 7.86 -31.22
N ASP A 494 -4.04 8.13 -32.20
CA ASP A 494 -5.35 8.74 -32.01
C ASP A 494 -6.22 7.97 -31.01
N ARG A 495 -6.26 6.64 -31.14
CA ARG A 495 -6.99 5.76 -30.22
C ARG A 495 -6.36 5.73 -28.82
N PHE A 496 -5.03 5.68 -28.73
CA PHE A 496 -4.32 5.74 -27.46
C PHE A 496 -4.61 7.06 -26.73
N LYS A 497 -4.51 8.20 -27.43
CA LYS A 497 -4.83 9.55 -26.92
C LYS A 497 -6.26 9.62 -26.42
N HIS A 498 -7.23 9.15 -27.21
CA HIS A 498 -8.65 9.11 -26.81
C HIS A 498 -8.85 8.30 -25.52
N HIS A 499 -8.25 7.11 -25.40
CA HIS A 499 -8.34 6.31 -24.17
C HIS A 499 -7.74 7.04 -22.96
N MET A 500 -6.57 7.69 -23.12
CA MET A 500 -5.93 8.42 -22.03
C MET A 500 -6.72 9.66 -21.60
N GLN A 501 -7.26 10.42 -22.56
CA GLN A 501 -8.14 11.56 -22.31
C GLN A 501 -9.42 11.14 -21.57
N GLU A 502 -9.99 9.98 -21.92
CA GLU A 502 -11.16 9.46 -21.23
C GLU A 502 -10.85 9.05 -19.77
N ILE A 503 -9.67 8.45 -19.53
CA ILE A 503 -9.18 8.17 -18.18
C ILE A 503 -8.93 9.46 -17.40
N PHE A 504 -8.41 10.51 -18.06
CA PHE A 504 -8.18 11.82 -17.44
C PHE A 504 -9.48 12.53 -17.06
N ARG A 505 -10.50 12.49 -17.94
CA ARG A 505 -11.84 13.04 -17.67
C ARG A 505 -12.49 12.36 -16.47
N HIS A 506 -12.39 11.02 -16.39
CA HIS A 506 -12.98 10.24 -15.31
C HIS A 506 -12.13 10.14 -14.04
N SER A 507 -10.92 10.70 -14.05
CA SER A 507 -10.03 10.68 -12.89
C SER A 507 -10.59 11.51 -11.74
N ASP A 508 -10.71 10.87 -10.59
CA ASP A 508 -11.14 11.45 -9.31
C ASP A 508 -12.49 12.19 -9.34
N LEU A 509 -13.41 11.83 -10.25
CA LEU A 509 -14.74 12.47 -10.35
C LEU A 509 -15.53 12.47 -9.03
N LYS A 510 -15.38 11.42 -8.22
CA LYS A 510 -16.04 11.32 -6.91
C LYS A 510 -15.37 12.17 -5.83
N GLY A 511 -14.23 12.80 -6.13
CA GLY A 511 -13.39 13.56 -5.21
C GLY A 511 -14.01 14.84 -4.68
N VAL A 512 -15.04 15.37 -5.35
CA VAL A 512 -15.80 16.56 -4.95
C VAL A 512 -17.06 16.18 -4.14
N GLY A 513 -17.36 14.89 -4.01
CA GLY A 513 -18.54 14.42 -3.28
C GLY A 513 -18.38 14.45 -1.75
N LEU A 514 -19.53 14.40 -1.07
CA LEU A 514 -19.57 14.18 0.38
C LEU A 514 -18.95 12.83 0.76
N ARG A 515 -18.31 12.81 1.93
CA ARG A 515 -17.75 11.60 2.51
C ARG A 515 -18.85 10.57 2.74
N LYS A 516 -18.66 9.38 2.20
CA LYS A 516 -19.48 8.20 2.51
C LYS A 516 -19.14 7.66 3.89
N ARG A 517 -20.04 6.90 4.51
CA ARG A 517 -19.90 6.37 5.87
C ARG A 517 -18.58 5.62 6.12
N ASP A 518 -18.14 4.84 5.13
CA ASP A 518 -16.92 4.03 5.13
C ASP A 518 -15.70 4.75 4.51
N ALA A 519 -15.92 5.89 3.89
CA ALA A 519 -14.84 6.69 3.31
C ALA A 519 -14.06 7.43 4.40
N SER A 520 -12.76 7.53 4.17
CA SER A 520 -11.86 8.21 5.11
C SER A 520 -11.98 9.72 5.02
N LEU A 521 -12.05 10.33 6.20
CA LEU A 521 -11.99 11.77 6.46
C LEU A 521 -10.77 12.45 5.83
N TYR A 522 -9.64 11.74 5.80
CA TYR A 522 -8.37 12.26 5.30
C TYR A 522 -8.29 12.27 3.76
N SER A 523 -9.22 11.60 3.07
CA SER A 523 -9.43 11.76 1.62
C SER A 523 -10.56 12.74 1.35
N PHE A 524 -11.67 12.61 2.06
CA PHE A 524 -12.93 13.31 1.80
C PHE A 524 -13.26 14.18 3.02
N PRO A 525 -12.80 15.44 3.06
CA PRO A 525 -13.00 16.31 4.22
C PRO A 525 -14.45 16.80 4.38
N MET A 526 -15.28 16.78 3.34
CA MET A 526 -16.67 17.27 3.40
C MET A 526 -17.64 16.17 3.87
N PRO A 527 -18.65 16.47 4.72
CA PRO A 527 -18.93 17.77 5.35
C PRO A 527 -18.29 17.92 6.75
N ASP A 528 -17.55 16.92 7.23
CA ASP A 528 -17.07 16.88 8.62
C ASP A 528 -16.06 18.00 8.94
N CYS A 529 -15.17 18.33 7.98
CA CYS A 529 -14.09 19.31 8.14
C CYS A 529 -14.36 20.66 7.45
N MET A 530 -15.40 20.78 6.62
CA MET A 530 -15.65 21.94 5.77
C MET A 530 -17.13 22.34 5.84
N CYS A 531 -17.44 23.60 5.52
CA CYS A 531 -18.80 24.14 5.51
C CYS A 531 -19.18 24.65 4.13
N GLN A 532 -20.48 24.68 3.85
CA GLN A 532 -20.97 25.37 2.67
C GLN A 532 -20.78 26.88 2.83
N GLN A 533 -20.52 27.61 1.74
CA GLN A 533 -20.21 29.04 1.79
C GLN A 533 -21.33 29.89 2.43
N ALA A 534 -22.59 29.46 2.36
CA ALA A 534 -23.72 30.13 3.02
C ALA A 534 -23.77 29.89 4.55
N GLU A 535 -23.05 28.90 5.06
CA GLU A 535 -22.98 28.52 6.48
C GLU A 535 -21.61 28.85 7.10
N ALA A 536 -20.67 29.40 6.31
CA ALA A 536 -19.25 29.50 6.64
C ALA A 536 -18.84 30.80 7.31
#